data_AF-A0A077M9T3-F1
#
_entry.id   AF-A0A077M9T3-F1
#
_cell.length_a   1.000
_cell.length_b   1.000
_cell.length_c   1.000
_cell.angle_alpha   90.00
_cell.angle_beta   90.00
_cell.angle_gamma   90.00
#
_symmetry.space_group_name_H-M   'P 1'
#
loop_
_entity.id
_entity.type
_entity.pdbx_description
1 polymer ?
#
loop_
_entity_poly.entity_id
_entity_poly.type
_entity_poly.pdbx_seq_one_letter_code
_entity_poly.pdbx_strand_id
1 'polypeptide(L)'
;MVGDDANHELFGGRLRRPGALQGTLCSPRGDAPLRTYASGHSLRGEARWTPNQKIADALDAAFYASFGSVAPTGKRTMLALDVSASMTWDTIAGLPITPREASAAMALATAAVEPDVQIMGFGKKFVHVPISPRQRLDDAIKAIEAIPMGGTDCSVPMTFAQRESIDVDTFVVYTDNESWAGAVHPHQALTAYRQSRGIDAKMAVVGMTATQCSIADPSDPGMLDIAGFDVSTPALISAFSAGL
;
A
#
# COMPACT_ATOMS: atom_id res chain seq x y z
N MET A 1 -3.60 -26.39 -34.17
CA MET A 1 -3.88 -26.04 -32.75
C MET A 1 -2.89 -26.74 -31.81
N VAL A 2 -1.58 -26.44 -31.88
CA VAL A 2 -0.57 -26.94 -30.91
C VAL A 2 0.60 -25.93 -30.83
N GLY A 3 0.31 -24.65 -30.57
CA GLY A 3 1.33 -23.58 -30.65
C GLY A 3 1.31 -22.54 -29.51
N ASP A 4 0.15 -22.28 -28.90
CA ASP A 4 0.05 -21.25 -27.85
C ASP A 4 0.45 -21.77 -26.46
N ASP A 5 0.00 -22.95 -26.04
CA ASP A 5 0.22 -23.40 -24.65
C ASP A 5 1.70 -23.51 -24.25
N ALA A 6 2.58 -23.90 -25.18
CA ALA A 6 4.02 -24.01 -24.91
C ALA A 6 4.70 -22.65 -24.69
N ASN A 7 4.24 -21.59 -25.37
CA ASN A 7 4.78 -20.24 -25.19
C ASN A 7 4.31 -19.62 -23.88
N HIS A 8 3.08 -19.91 -23.46
CA HIS A 8 2.54 -19.45 -22.18
C HIS A 8 3.26 -20.10 -20.97
N GLU A 9 3.61 -21.38 -21.05
CA GLU A 9 4.41 -22.06 -20.02
C GLU A 9 5.85 -21.56 -19.95
N LEU A 10 6.48 -21.28 -21.10
CA LEU A 10 7.83 -20.73 -21.16
C LEU A 10 7.93 -19.31 -20.59
N PHE A 11 6.94 -18.45 -20.87
CA PHE A 11 6.88 -17.09 -20.31
C PHE A 11 6.59 -17.10 -18.81
N GLY A 12 5.60 -17.89 -18.37
CA GLY A 12 5.27 -18.05 -16.94
C GLY A 12 6.44 -18.64 -16.13
N GLY A 13 7.20 -19.56 -16.71
CA GLY A 13 8.39 -20.15 -16.09
C GLY A 13 9.59 -19.19 -15.97
N ARG A 14 9.69 -18.18 -16.84
CA ARG A 14 10.78 -17.17 -16.81
C ARG A 14 10.56 -16.11 -15.72
N LEU A 15 9.31 -15.72 -15.48
CA LEU A 15 8.92 -14.77 -14.43
C LEU A 15 9.06 -15.34 -13.00
N ARG A 16 9.00 -16.68 -12.85
CA ARG A 16 9.09 -17.38 -11.56
C ARG A 16 10.53 -17.66 -11.07
N ARG A 17 11.57 -17.26 -11.80
CA ARG A 17 12.98 -17.55 -11.42
C ARG A 17 13.56 -16.43 -10.54
N PRO A 18 14.02 -16.73 -9.31
CA PRO A 18 14.53 -15.72 -8.36
C PRO A 18 15.68 -14.85 -8.88
N GLY A 19 16.51 -15.37 -9.80
CA GLY A 19 17.67 -14.64 -10.35
C GLY A 19 17.42 -13.91 -11.69
N ALA A 20 16.26 -14.07 -12.32
CA ALA A 20 15.97 -13.39 -13.60
C ALA A 20 15.55 -11.92 -13.42
N LEU A 21 15.11 -11.55 -12.21
CA LEU A 21 14.61 -10.22 -11.87
C LEU A 21 15.71 -9.30 -11.28
N GLN A 22 16.80 -9.87 -10.76
CA GLN A 22 17.90 -9.12 -10.12
C GLN A 22 18.70 -8.23 -11.09
N GLY A 23 18.72 -8.56 -12.39
CA GLY A 23 19.50 -7.83 -13.40
C GLY A 23 18.78 -6.66 -14.08
N THR A 24 17.51 -6.39 -13.75
CA THR A 24 16.69 -5.35 -14.41
C THR A 24 16.19 -4.27 -13.43
N LEU A 25 16.67 -4.31 -12.19
CA LEU A 25 16.26 -3.50 -11.03
C LEU A 25 16.78 -2.04 -11.04
N CYS A 26 16.65 -1.34 -12.17
CA CYS A 26 16.76 0.12 -12.25
C CYS A 26 15.56 0.72 -13.02
N SER A 27 14.35 0.54 -12.49
CA SER A 27 13.24 1.47 -12.74
C SER A 27 12.03 1.20 -11.82
N PRO A 28 11.31 2.24 -11.39
CA PRO A 28 10.29 2.19 -10.34
C PRO A 28 8.92 1.65 -10.83
N ARG A 29 8.87 0.44 -11.43
CA ARG A 29 7.72 0.01 -12.28
C ARG A 29 7.24 -1.44 -12.02
N GLY A 30 6.93 -1.81 -10.78
CA GLY A 30 6.57 -3.18 -10.42
C GLY A 30 5.13 -3.63 -10.76
N ASP A 31 4.17 -2.71 -10.73
CA ASP A 31 2.71 -2.95 -10.75
C ASP A 31 2.02 -2.68 -12.10
N ALA A 32 2.58 -1.77 -12.90
CA ALA A 32 2.07 -1.41 -14.22
C ALA A 32 1.81 -2.60 -15.19
N PRO A 33 2.62 -3.68 -15.21
CA PRO A 33 2.40 -4.80 -16.13
C PRO A 33 1.12 -5.60 -15.85
N LEU A 34 0.79 -5.84 -14.57
CA LEU A 34 -0.39 -6.63 -14.17
C LEU A 34 -1.68 -5.93 -14.58
N ARG A 35 -1.79 -4.64 -14.29
CA ARG A 35 -2.94 -3.80 -14.63
C ARG A 35 -3.17 -3.68 -16.13
N THR A 36 -2.10 -3.42 -16.87
CA THR A 36 -2.16 -3.37 -18.34
C THR A 36 -2.60 -4.71 -18.91
N TYR A 37 -2.08 -5.82 -18.40
CA TYR A 37 -2.45 -7.14 -18.89
C TYR A 37 -3.90 -7.51 -18.53
N ALA A 38 -4.34 -7.19 -17.32
CA ALA A 38 -5.67 -7.49 -16.83
C ALA A 38 -6.77 -6.66 -17.51
N SER A 39 -6.46 -5.45 -18.00
CA SER A 39 -7.43 -4.63 -18.75
C SER A 39 -7.82 -5.25 -20.09
N GLY A 40 -7.04 -6.20 -20.61
CA GLY A 40 -7.32 -6.84 -21.89
C GLY A 40 -7.16 -5.90 -23.09
N HIS A 41 -6.51 -4.74 -22.91
CA HIS A 41 -6.24 -3.80 -23.99
C HIS A 41 -4.99 -2.96 -23.73
N SER A 42 -4.35 -2.51 -24.80
CA SER A 42 -3.14 -1.68 -24.71
C SER A 42 -3.44 -0.29 -24.15
N LEU A 43 -2.48 0.28 -23.41
CA LEU A 43 -2.53 1.67 -22.92
C LEU A 43 -2.22 2.72 -24.00
N ARG A 44 -1.47 2.33 -25.05
CA ARG A 44 -1.02 3.25 -26.11
C ARG A 44 -1.41 2.79 -27.53
N GLY A 45 -2.33 1.84 -27.66
CA GLY A 45 -2.76 1.33 -28.97
C GLY A 45 -4.10 0.61 -28.93
N GLU A 46 -4.57 0.11 -30.08
CA GLU A 46 -5.91 -0.50 -30.22
C GLU A 46 -5.95 -2.02 -29.94
N ALA A 47 -4.80 -2.63 -29.62
CA ALA A 47 -4.71 -4.07 -29.38
C ALA A 47 -5.59 -4.49 -28.20
N ARG A 48 -6.37 -5.55 -28.39
CA ARG A 48 -7.21 -6.21 -27.37
C ARG A 48 -6.83 -7.67 -27.23
N TRP A 49 -6.92 -8.21 -26.02
CA TRP A 49 -6.68 -9.62 -25.71
C TRP A 49 -7.61 -10.08 -24.57
N THR A 50 -7.78 -11.39 -24.44
CA THR A 50 -8.43 -11.98 -23.28
C THR A 50 -7.36 -12.26 -22.22
N PRO A 51 -7.43 -11.67 -21.02
CA PRO A 51 -6.44 -11.92 -19.97
C PRO A 51 -6.39 -13.41 -19.60
N ASN A 52 -5.20 -14.01 -19.70
CA ASN A 52 -4.95 -15.36 -19.23
C ASN A 52 -4.67 -15.33 -17.73
N GLN A 53 -5.47 -16.04 -16.94
CA GLN A 53 -5.34 -16.11 -15.48
C GLN A 53 -3.93 -16.53 -15.03
N LYS A 54 -3.29 -17.49 -15.73
CA LYS A 54 -1.92 -17.92 -15.40
C LYS A 54 -0.87 -16.81 -15.54
N ILE A 55 -1.08 -15.87 -16.47
CA ILE A 55 -0.18 -14.72 -16.68
C ILE A 55 -0.48 -13.63 -15.64
N ALA A 56 -1.75 -13.38 -15.33
CA ALA A 56 -2.13 -12.48 -14.25
C ALA A 56 -1.54 -12.96 -12.91
N ASP A 57 -1.65 -14.25 -12.59
CA ASP A 57 -1.08 -14.85 -11.39
C ASP A 57 0.45 -14.76 -11.35
N ALA A 58 1.12 -14.89 -12.50
CA ALA A 58 2.57 -14.76 -12.58
C ALA A 58 3.04 -13.30 -12.37
N LEU A 59 2.26 -12.32 -12.86
CA LEU A 59 2.52 -10.91 -12.67
C LEU A 59 2.24 -10.47 -11.22
N ASP A 60 1.18 -11.01 -10.60
CA ASP A 60 0.89 -10.84 -9.18
C ASP A 60 2.02 -11.41 -8.31
N ALA A 61 2.47 -12.64 -8.59
CA ALA A 61 3.62 -13.23 -7.90
C ALA A 61 4.92 -12.43 -8.10
N ALA A 62 5.15 -11.89 -9.31
CA ALA A 62 6.30 -11.03 -9.59
C ALA A 62 6.22 -9.69 -8.85
N PHE A 63 5.02 -9.13 -8.69
CA PHE A 63 4.78 -7.93 -7.88
C PHE A 63 5.17 -8.16 -6.41
N TYR A 64 4.70 -9.23 -5.79
CA TYR A 64 5.11 -9.60 -4.43
C TYR A 64 6.61 -9.88 -4.31
N ALA A 65 7.20 -10.53 -5.31
CA ALA A 65 8.65 -10.77 -5.35
C ALA A 65 9.46 -9.46 -5.52
N SER A 66 8.88 -8.43 -6.13
CA SER A 66 9.55 -7.16 -6.39
C SER A 66 9.75 -6.29 -5.15
N PHE A 67 8.96 -6.49 -4.09
CA PHE A 67 9.17 -5.80 -2.81
C PHE A 67 10.39 -6.29 -2.04
N GLY A 68 11.06 -7.34 -2.54
CA GLY A 68 12.27 -7.86 -1.92
C GLY A 68 12.01 -8.45 -0.54
N SER A 69 12.95 -9.25 -0.07
CA SER A 69 12.95 -9.79 1.30
C SER A 69 13.24 -8.66 2.30
N VAL A 70 12.26 -7.78 2.54
CA VAL A 70 12.29 -6.83 3.64
C VAL A 70 12.35 -7.62 4.94
N ALA A 71 13.32 -7.30 5.81
CA ALA A 71 13.42 -7.96 7.10
C ALA A 71 12.25 -7.49 7.98
N PRO A 72 11.46 -8.41 8.56
CA PRO A 72 10.38 -8.03 9.46
C PRO A 72 10.93 -7.33 10.69
N THR A 73 10.26 -6.26 11.11
CA THR A 73 10.59 -5.53 12.34
C THR A 73 9.99 -6.21 13.57
N GLY A 74 8.93 -7.00 13.38
CA GLY A 74 8.19 -7.64 14.48
C GLY A 74 7.39 -6.65 15.33
N LYS A 75 7.19 -5.43 14.82
CA LYS A 75 6.44 -4.35 15.47
C LYS A 75 4.95 -4.47 15.17
N ARG A 76 4.12 -4.03 16.11
CA ARG A 76 2.67 -3.97 15.96
C ARG A 76 2.32 -2.83 15.01
N THR A 77 1.99 -3.16 13.78
CA THR A 77 1.80 -2.17 12.71
C THR A 77 0.33 -1.97 12.41
N MET A 78 -0.15 -0.73 12.40
CA MET A 78 -1.49 -0.38 11.92
C MET A 78 -1.38 0.34 10.58
N LEU A 79 -1.93 -0.27 9.53
CA LEU A 79 -2.04 0.32 8.21
C LEU A 79 -3.43 0.95 8.07
N ALA A 80 -3.47 2.26 7.89
CA ALA A 80 -4.68 3.02 7.66
C ALA A 80 -4.77 3.44 6.19
N LEU A 81 -5.77 2.92 5.48
CA LEU A 81 -6.02 3.15 4.07
C LEU A 81 -7.12 4.20 3.91
N ASP A 82 -6.79 5.31 3.25
CA ASP A 82 -7.79 6.29 2.85
C ASP A 82 -8.71 5.70 1.77
N VAL A 83 -10.02 5.73 2.02
CA VAL A 83 -11.05 5.28 1.07
C VAL A 83 -11.91 6.42 0.55
N SER A 84 -11.46 7.66 0.69
CA SER A 84 -12.08 8.84 0.11
C SER A 84 -12.23 8.73 -1.42
N ALA A 85 -13.04 9.62 -1.99
CA ALA A 85 -13.30 9.65 -3.42
C ALA A 85 -12.06 10.07 -4.23
N SER A 86 -11.23 10.95 -3.69
CA SER A 86 -10.00 11.43 -4.33
C SER A 86 -9.05 10.28 -4.67
N MET A 87 -9.03 9.24 -3.82
CA MET A 87 -8.20 8.04 -4.00
C MET A 87 -8.54 7.22 -5.25
N THR A 88 -9.59 7.59 -6.01
CA THR A 88 -10.00 6.93 -7.26
C THR A 88 -9.70 7.69 -8.54
N TRP A 89 -9.34 8.98 -8.46
CA TRP A 89 -9.39 9.86 -9.63
C TRP A 89 -8.05 10.05 -10.33
N ASP A 90 -6.94 9.95 -9.59
CA ASP A 90 -5.62 10.23 -10.15
C ASP A 90 -4.85 8.95 -10.53
N THR A 91 -3.86 9.12 -11.39
CA THR A 91 -2.88 8.09 -11.77
C THR A 91 -1.56 8.36 -11.07
N ILE A 92 -1.01 7.39 -10.36
CA ILE A 92 0.23 7.59 -9.62
C ILE A 92 1.44 7.45 -10.54
N ALA A 93 2.37 8.39 -10.48
CA ALA A 93 3.66 8.33 -11.17
C ALA A 93 3.58 8.01 -12.69
N GLY A 94 2.46 8.40 -13.33
CA GLY A 94 2.19 8.11 -14.75
C GLY A 94 1.84 6.64 -15.05
N LEU A 95 1.54 5.84 -14.03
CA LEU A 95 1.07 4.47 -14.12
C LEU A 95 -0.46 4.44 -14.12
N PRO A 96 -1.11 3.50 -14.83
CA PRO A 96 -2.57 3.38 -14.88
C PRO A 96 -3.13 2.72 -13.61
N ILE A 97 -2.69 3.20 -12.45
CA ILE A 97 -3.09 2.73 -11.13
C ILE A 97 -3.60 3.91 -10.31
N THR A 98 -4.67 3.69 -9.56
CA THR A 98 -5.20 4.71 -8.65
C THR A 98 -4.48 4.69 -7.29
N PRO A 99 -4.47 5.80 -6.54
CA PRO A 99 -3.99 5.84 -5.14
C PRO A 99 -4.55 4.73 -4.26
N ARG A 100 -5.82 4.38 -4.42
CA ARG A 100 -6.45 3.26 -3.72
C ARG A 100 -5.84 1.91 -4.07
N GLU A 101 -5.54 1.69 -5.34
CA GLU A 101 -4.97 0.44 -5.80
C GLU A 101 -3.54 0.28 -5.29
N ALA A 102 -2.76 1.35 -5.36
CA ALA A 102 -1.41 1.39 -4.81
C ALA A 102 -1.41 1.20 -3.29
N SER A 103 -2.32 1.83 -2.56
CA SER A 103 -2.43 1.66 -1.11
C SER A 103 -2.80 0.22 -0.72
N ALA A 104 -3.72 -0.42 -1.47
CA ALA A 104 -4.03 -1.84 -1.31
C ALA A 104 -2.80 -2.72 -1.52
N ALA A 105 -2.02 -2.42 -2.55
CA ALA A 105 -0.84 -3.18 -2.91
C ALA A 105 0.28 -3.04 -1.85
N MET A 106 0.47 -1.83 -1.32
CA MET A 106 1.38 -1.57 -0.20
C MET A 106 0.95 -2.25 1.10
N ALA A 107 -0.37 -2.29 1.36
CA ALA A 107 -0.91 -2.97 2.52
C ALA A 107 -0.65 -4.48 2.46
N LEU A 108 -0.88 -5.08 1.30
CA LEU A 108 -0.56 -6.50 1.07
C LEU A 108 0.94 -6.79 1.21
N ALA A 109 1.79 -5.94 0.63
CA ALA A 109 3.24 -6.10 0.74
C ALA A 109 3.71 -6.04 2.20
N THR A 110 3.20 -5.09 2.98
CA THR A 110 3.55 -4.94 4.40
C THR A 110 3.00 -6.11 5.22
N ALA A 111 1.75 -6.53 4.98
CA ALA A 111 1.14 -7.66 5.66
C ALA A 111 1.79 -9.01 5.32
N ALA A 112 2.45 -9.13 4.16
CA ALA A 112 3.24 -10.29 3.79
C ALA A 112 4.58 -10.39 4.53
N VAL A 113 5.10 -9.27 5.04
CA VAL A 113 6.38 -9.17 5.73
C VAL A 113 6.19 -9.17 7.24
N GLU A 114 5.36 -8.27 7.77
CA GLU A 114 5.21 -8.06 9.21
C GLU A 114 4.25 -9.07 9.85
N PRO A 115 4.59 -9.64 11.02
CA PRO A 115 3.79 -10.68 11.65
C PRO A 115 2.53 -10.16 12.34
N ASP A 116 2.52 -8.88 12.74
CA ASP A 116 1.39 -8.24 13.43
C ASP A 116 0.99 -6.96 12.70
N VAL A 117 0.00 -7.10 11.80
CA VAL A 117 -0.51 -6.01 10.96
C VAL A 117 -2.02 -5.93 11.07
N GLN A 118 -2.52 -4.75 11.44
CA GLN A 118 -3.94 -4.40 11.37
C GLN A 118 -4.19 -3.49 10.18
N ILE A 119 -5.01 -3.94 9.24
CA ILE A 119 -5.36 -3.16 8.05
C ILE A 119 -6.74 -2.54 8.27
N MET A 120 -6.78 -1.22 8.31
CA MET A 120 -7.97 -0.41 8.59
C MET A 120 -8.25 0.50 7.41
N GLY A 121 -9.51 0.65 7.04
CA GLY A 121 -9.98 1.63 6.06
C GLY A 121 -10.63 2.80 6.78
N PHE A 122 -10.27 4.02 6.40
CA PHE A 122 -10.87 5.23 6.95
C PHE A 122 -11.61 6.04 5.88
N GLY A 123 -12.91 6.25 6.16
CA GLY A 123 -13.83 7.01 5.33
C GLY A 123 -14.97 7.50 6.21
N LYS A 124 -16.22 7.07 5.95
CA LYS A 124 -17.35 7.40 6.86
C LYS A 124 -17.23 6.73 8.23
N LYS A 125 -16.56 5.59 8.27
CA LYS A 125 -16.27 4.81 9.47
C LYS A 125 -14.82 4.38 9.41
N PHE A 126 -14.24 4.11 10.57
CA PHE A 126 -12.97 3.42 10.69
C PHE A 126 -13.25 1.93 10.89
N VAL A 127 -12.94 1.11 9.89
CA VAL A 127 -13.31 -0.31 9.87
C VAL A 127 -12.14 -1.18 9.45
N HIS A 128 -12.11 -2.40 9.96
CA HIS A 128 -11.14 -3.39 9.54
C HIS A 128 -11.38 -3.78 8.07
N VAL A 129 -10.32 -3.79 7.27
CA VAL A 129 -10.37 -4.28 5.89
C VAL A 129 -10.00 -5.75 5.90
N PRO A 130 -10.90 -6.66 5.49
CA PRO A 130 -10.67 -8.11 5.58
C PRO A 130 -9.73 -8.57 4.46
N ILE A 131 -8.46 -8.16 4.52
CA ILE A 131 -7.42 -8.52 3.58
C ILE A 131 -6.45 -9.49 4.25
N SER A 132 -6.12 -10.57 3.55
CA SER A 132 -5.08 -11.51 3.99
C SER A 132 -3.76 -11.30 3.24
N PRO A 133 -2.59 -11.58 3.84
CA PRO A 133 -1.27 -11.34 3.23
C PRO A 133 -1.00 -12.00 1.87
N ARG A 134 -1.79 -13.02 1.51
CA ARG A 134 -1.65 -13.77 0.24
C ARG A 134 -2.88 -13.59 -0.66
N GLN A 135 -3.72 -12.62 -0.37
CA GLN A 135 -4.89 -12.33 -1.19
C GLN A 135 -4.46 -11.72 -2.52
N ARG A 136 -5.19 -12.04 -3.58
CA ARG A 136 -4.95 -11.42 -4.89
C ARG A 136 -5.26 -9.93 -4.79
N LEU A 137 -4.46 -9.10 -5.47
CA LEU A 137 -4.59 -7.65 -5.41
C LEU A 137 -5.99 -7.16 -5.83
N ASP A 138 -6.59 -7.78 -6.84
CA ASP A 138 -7.94 -7.43 -7.31
C ASP A 138 -9.03 -7.72 -6.26
N ASP A 139 -8.91 -8.78 -5.48
CA ASP A 139 -9.85 -9.09 -4.41
C ASP A 139 -9.67 -8.16 -3.20
N ALA A 140 -8.43 -7.75 -2.91
CA ALA A 140 -8.17 -6.74 -1.89
C ALA A 140 -8.75 -5.37 -2.28
N ILE A 141 -8.61 -4.97 -3.55
CA ILE A 141 -9.21 -3.74 -4.07
C ILE A 141 -10.73 -3.76 -3.91
N LYS A 142 -11.40 -4.86 -4.27
CA LYS A 142 -12.86 -5.02 -4.08
C LYS A 142 -13.27 -4.90 -2.61
N ALA A 143 -12.46 -5.44 -1.69
CA ALA A 143 -12.72 -5.35 -0.25
C ALA A 143 -12.65 -3.89 0.25
N ILE A 144 -11.74 -3.10 -0.30
CA ILE A 144 -11.59 -1.68 0.01
C ILE A 144 -12.73 -0.86 -0.62
N GLU A 145 -13.11 -1.15 -1.87
CA GLU A 145 -14.21 -0.48 -2.59
C GLU A 145 -15.58 -0.69 -1.92
N ALA A 146 -15.78 -1.81 -1.23
CA ALA A 146 -16.98 -2.08 -0.46
C ALA A 146 -17.13 -1.17 0.78
N ILE A 147 -16.08 -0.46 1.20
CA ILE A 147 -16.12 0.44 2.35
C ILE A 147 -16.77 1.77 1.93
N PRO A 148 -17.83 2.23 2.61
CA PRO A 148 -18.46 3.51 2.28
C PRO A 148 -17.48 4.68 2.38
N MET A 149 -17.26 5.36 1.25
CA MET A 149 -16.42 6.55 1.16
C MET A 149 -16.86 7.62 2.15
N GLY A 150 -15.89 8.36 2.71
CA GLY A 150 -16.11 9.51 3.58
C GLY A 150 -14.91 10.45 3.60
N GLY A 151 -14.83 11.29 4.63
CA GLY A 151 -13.78 12.29 4.76
C GLY A 151 -12.43 11.69 5.16
N THR A 152 -11.38 12.41 4.80
CA THR A 152 -9.98 12.07 5.10
C THR A 152 -9.59 12.74 6.42
N ASP A 153 -9.61 11.97 7.51
CA ASP A 153 -9.08 12.39 8.80
C ASP A 153 -7.95 11.45 9.24
N CYS A 154 -6.71 11.89 8.97
CA CYS A 154 -5.49 11.16 9.30
C CYS A 154 -5.25 11.04 10.81
N SER A 155 -6.03 11.70 11.68
CA SER A 155 -5.93 11.54 13.14
C SER A 155 -6.72 10.33 13.67
N VAL A 156 -7.63 9.79 12.86
CA VAL A 156 -8.53 8.68 13.22
C VAL A 156 -7.78 7.42 13.68
N PRO A 157 -6.68 6.96 13.03
CA PRO A 157 -5.99 5.75 13.46
C PRO A 157 -5.49 5.82 14.90
N MET A 158 -4.88 6.94 15.28
CA MET A 158 -4.33 7.13 16.63
C MET A 158 -5.43 7.32 17.66
N THR A 159 -6.46 8.11 17.37
CA THR A 159 -7.59 8.32 18.29
C THR A 159 -8.42 7.04 18.48
N PHE A 160 -8.58 6.23 17.43
CA PHE A 160 -9.20 4.92 17.50
C PHE A 160 -8.38 3.96 18.36
N ALA A 161 -7.08 3.82 18.08
CA ALA A 161 -6.21 2.93 18.85
C ALA A 161 -6.14 3.34 20.32
N GLN A 162 -6.14 4.65 20.62
CA GLN A 162 -6.23 5.18 21.98
C GLN A 162 -7.54 4.76 22.65
N ARG A 163 -8.68 5.00 22.00
CA ARG A 163 -10.02 4.71 22.56
C ARG A 163 -10.24 3.22 22.80
N GLU A 164 -9.86 2.39 21.83
CA GLU A 164 -10.02 0.93 21.91
C GLU A 164 -8.89 0.26 22.70
N SER A 165 -7.92 1.02 23.23
CA SER A 165 -6.77 0.50 23.97
C SER A 165 -5.95 -0.52 23.17
N ILE A 166 -5.81 -0.29 21.86
CA ILE A 166 -5.02 -1.12 20.95
C ILE A 166 -3.58 -0.64 21.02
N ASP A 167 -2.66 -1.57 21.25
CA ASP A 167 -1.24 -1.27 21.23
C ASP A 167 -0.69 -1.33 19.80
N VAL A 168 -0.06 -0.25 19.38
CA VAL A 168 0.49 -0.03 18.05
C VAL A 168 1.84 0.65 18.22
N ASP A 169 2.87 0.07 17.61
CA ASP A 169 4.22 0.63 17.60
C ASP A 169 4.45 1.51 16.37
N THR A 170 3.77 1.23 15.26
CA THR A 170 3.90 2.01 14.01
C THR A 170 2.55 2.17 13.32
N PHE A 171 2.14 3.42 13.15
CA PHE A 171 1.03 3.81 12.31
C PHE A 171 1.55 4.14 10.91
N VAL A 172 0.92 3.57 9.88
CA VAL A 172 1.19 3.92 8.48
C VAL A 172 -0.11 4.42 7.86
N VAL A 173 -0.14 5.67 7.44
CA VAL A 173 -1.33 6.30 6.83
C VAL A 173 -1.08 6.46 5.34
N TYR A 174 -1.92 5.83 4.51
CA TYR A 174 -1.89 5.97 3.06
C TYR A 174 -3.01 6.92 2.63
N THR A 175 -2.66 8.07 2.05
CA THR A 175 -3.63 9.11 1.60
C THR A 175 -3.06 9.82 0.37
N ASP A 176 -3.90 10.46 -0.45
CA ASP A 176 -3.46 11.08 -1.69
C ASP A 176 -3.08 12.56 -1.54
N ASN A 177 -3.98 13.43 -1.04
CA ASN A 177 -3.69 14.85 -0.85
C ASN A 177 -4.74 15.64 -0.04
N GLU A 178 -5.46 15.03 0.91
CA GLU A 178 -6.40 15.80 1.75
C GLU A 178 -5.91 15.84 3.20
N SER A 179 -5.07 16.84 3.47
CA SER A 179 -4.74 17.26 4.82
C SER A 179 -6.01 17.73 5.53
N TRP A 180 -6.43 16.95 6.52
CA TRP A 180 -7.20 17.37 7.68
C TRP A 180 -8.64 17.88 7.43
N ALA A 181 -9.60 16.96 7.49
CA ALA A 181 -11.01 17.27 7.75
C ALA A 181 -11.40 17.14 9.25
N GLY A 182 -10.44 16.83 10.12
CA GLY A 182 -10.67 16.48 11.53
C GLY A 182 -10.65 17.66 12.50
N ALA A 183 -11.02 17.42 13.76
CA ALA A 183 -10.91 18.44 14.82
C ALA A 183 -9.50 18.48 15.47
N VAL A 184 -8.69 17.44 15.27
CA VAL A 184 -7.39 17.23 15.92
C VAL A 184 -6.33 17.02 14.85
N HIS A 185 -5.16 17.62 15.01
CA HIS A 185 -4.06 17.40 14.07
C HIS A 185 -3.44 16.02 14.30
N PRO A 186 -3.05 15.26 13.26
CA PRO A 186 -2.43 13.93 13.40
C PRO A 186 -1.25 13.88 14.38
N HIS A 187 -0.36 14.88 14.36
CA HIS A 187 0.74 15.00 15.33
C HIS A 187 0.26 15.07 16.81
N GLN A 188 -0.85 15.78 17.06
CA GLN A 188 -1.43 15.89 18.41
C GLN A 188 -2.06 14.57 18.84
N ALA A 189 -2.73 13.88 17.90
CA ALA A 189 -3.31 12.57 18.14
C ALA A 189 -2.24 11.51 18.45
N LEU A 190 -1.10 11.53 17.74
CA LEU A 190 0.03 10.64 18.05
C LEU A 190 0.63 10.96 19.42
N THR A 191 0.81 12.24 19.74
CA THR A 191 1.32 12.66 21.06
C THR A 191 0.39 12.19 22.19
N ALA A 192 -0.92 12.37 22.03
CA ALA A 192 -1.92 11.90 22.99
C ALA A 192 -1.92 10.37 23.11
N TYR A 193 -1.77 9.66 21.99
CA TYR A 193 -1.64 8.20 21.97
C TYR A 193 -0.40 7.74 22.78
N ARG A 194 0.78 8.29 22.48
CA ARG A 194 2.03 7.98 23.20
C ARG A 194 1.90 8.21 24.71
N GLN A 195 1.33 9.36 25.11
CA GLN A 195 1.10 9.68 26.52
C GLN A 195 0.13 8.71 27.20
N SER A 196 -0.96 8.33 26.51
CA SER A 196 -1.99 7.46 27.09
C SER A 196 -1.58 5.99 27.19
N ARG A 197 -0.77 5.50 26.24
CA ARG A 197 -0.36 4.09 26.15
C ARG A 197 1.02 3.81 26.74
N GLY A 198 1.86 4.84 26.89
CA GLY A 198 3.27 4.67 27.28
C GLY A 198 4.10 3.95 26.22
N ILE A 199 3.66 3.99 24.95
CA ILE A 199 4.35 3.39 23.80
C ILE A 199 4.99 4.51 23.01
N ASP A 200 6.27 4.37 22.66
CA ASP A 200 6.98 5.27 21.76
C ASP A 200 6.59 4.98 20.30
N ALA A 201 5.31 5.22 19.99
CA ALA A 201 4.72 4.89 18.70
C ALA A 201 5.21 5.85 17.60
N LYS A 202 5.46 5.31 16.42
CA LYS A 202 5.88 6.10 15.25
C LYS A 202 4.74 6.25 14.25
N MET A 203 4.79 7.29 13.42
CA MET A 203 3.80 7.53 12.36
C MET A 203 4.51 7.81 11.03
N ALA A 204 4.23 6.98 10.03
CA ALA A 204 4.61 7.24 8.65
C ALA A 204 3.37 7.63 7.84
N VAL A 205 3.44 8.72 7.10
CA VAL A 205 2.38 9.14 6.19
C VAL A 205 2.90 9.00 4.77
N VAL A 206 2.20 8.24 3.94
CA VAL A 206 2.56 8.00 2.54
C VAL A 206 1.57 8.76 1.67
N GLY A 207 2.03 9.90 1.15
CA GLY A 207 1.31 10.72 0.19
C GLY A 207 1.36 10.10 -1.20
N MET A 208 0.26 9.51 -1.65
CA MET A 208 0.18 8.78 -2.92
C MET A 208 0.24 9.69 -4.15
N THR A 209 -0.06 10.98 -4.00
CA THR A 209 0.08 11.97 -5.08
C THR A 209 1.15 13.00 -4.73
N ALA A 210 1.86 13.49 -5.75
CA ALA A 210 3.01 14.37 -5.57
C ALA A 210 2.55 15.81 -5.31
N THR A 211 2.18 16.10 -4.07
CA THR A 211 1.67 17.41 -3.65
C THR A 211 2.40 17.88 -2.39
N GLN A 212 2.49 19.21 -2.21
CA GLN A 212 3.24 19.84 -1.11
C GLN A 212 2.43 19.87 0.21
N CYS A 213 1.89 18.73 0.64
CA CYS A 213 1.22 18.63 1.93
C CYS A 213 2.08 17.79 2.88
N SER A 214 2.54 18.40 3.98
CA SER A 214 3.24 17.73 5.07
C SER A 214 2.28 17.55 6.24
N ILE A 215 2.13 16.31 6.71
CA ILE A 215 1.26 15.93 7.82
C ILE A 215 2.10 15.58 9.06
N ALA A 216 3.31 15.07 8.84
CA ALA A 216 4.32 14.86 9.88
C ALA A 216 4.85 16.20 10.43
N ASP A 217 5.10 16.25 11.73
CA ASP A 217 5.82 17.35 12.34
C ASP A 217 7.33 17.17 12.06
N PRO A 218 8.00 18.10 11.35
CA PRO A 218 9.43 17.99 11.03
C PRO A 218 10.34 17.98 12.27
N SER A 219 9.82 18.38 13.44
CA SER A 219 10.55 18.37 14.70
C SER A 219 10.41 17.07 15.50
N ASP A 220 9.51 16.18 15.10
CA ASP A 220 9.28 14.89 15.76
C ASP A 220 10.01 13.75 15.01
N PRO A 221 11.08 13.15 15.60
CA PRO A 221 11.83 12.07 14.95
C PRO A 221 11.03 10.77 14.79
N GLY A 222 9.88 10.65 15.45
CA GLY A 222 8.94 9.55 15.30
C GLY A 222 7.82 9.83 14.31
N MET A 223 7.94 10.87 13.47
CA MET A 223 7.06 11.11 12.33
C MET A 223 7.85 11.17 11.02
N LEU A 224 7.29 10.58 9.96
CA LEU A 224 7.91 10.53 8.63
C LEU A 224 6.85 10.78 7.54
N ASP A 225 7.09 11.78 6.70
CA ASP A 225 6.33 11.96 5.45
C ASP A 225 7.09 11.31 4.28
N ILE A 226 6.41 10.46 3.52
CA ILE A 226 6.91 9.79 2.31
C ILE A 226 6.08 10.29 1.14
N ALA A 227 6.74 10.91 0.16
CA ALA A 227 6.09 11.42 -1.04
C ALA A 227 6.16 10.39 -2.20
N GLY A 228 4.99 10.02 -2.69
CA GLY A 228 4.81 9.15 -3.85
C GLY A 228 4.76 7.66 -3.53
N PHE A 229 4.62 6.88 -4.60
CA PHE A 229 4.64 5.42 -4.58
C PHE A 229 5.95 4.93 -5.19
N ASP A 230 6.73 4.18 -4.42
CA ASP A 230 7.95 3.53 -4.87
C ASP A 230 8.09 2.13 -4.27
N VAL A 231 8.79 1.25 -4.98
CA VAL A 231 9.06 -0.12 -4.55
C VAL A 231 9.92 -0.18 -3.29
N SER A 232 10.66 0.89 -2.97
CA SER A 232 11.47 0.98 -1.75
C SER A 232 10.67 1.41 -0.51
N THR A 233 9.44 1.89 -0.66
CA THR A 233 8.62 2.43 0.44
C THR A 233 8.39 1.42 1.58
N PRO A 234 8.09 0.13 1.36
CA PRO A 234 7.95 -0.82 2.47
C PRO A 234 9.23 -1.03 3.27
N ALA A 235 10.38 -1.04 2.60
CA ALA A 235 11.68 -1.16 3.27
C ALA A 235 12.00 0.08 4.10
N LEU A 236 11.66 1.28 3.60
CA LEU A 236 11.80 2.53 4.33
C LEU A 236 10.91 2.56 5.58
N ILE A 237 9.64 2.17 5.46
CA ILE A 237 8.71 2.07 6.60
C ILE A 237 9.25 1.09 7.65
N SER A 238 9.78 -0.06 7.21
CA SER A 238 10.34 -1.07 8.11
C SER A 238 11.59 -0.55 8.84
N ALA A 239 12.52 0.09 8.13
CA ALA A 239 13.70 0.71 8.76
C ALA A 239 13.31 1.81 9.77
N PHE A 240 12.39 2.68 9.37
CA PHE A 240 11.85 3.74 10.23
C PHE A 240 11.18 3.17 11.49
N SER A 241 10.34 2.14 11.33
CA SER A 241 9.69 1.44 12.44
C SER A 241 10.73 0.86 13.41
N ALA A 242 11.75 0.18 12.88
CA ALA A 242 12.87 -0.37 13.66
C ALA A 242 13.73 0.69 14.36
N GLY A 243 13.73 1.94 13.88
CA GLY A 243 14.57 3.03 14.41
C GLY A 243 16.00 2.98 13.88
N LEU A 244 16.16 2.52 12.64
CA LEU A 244 17.44 2.46 11.92
C LEU A 244 17.67 3.70 11.06
#